data_AF-A0A7X8BYB6-F1
#
_entry.id   AF-A0A7X8BYB6-F1
#
_cell.length_a   1.000
_cell.length_b   1.000
_cell.length_c   1.000
_cell.angle_alpha   90.00
_cell.angle_beta   90.00
_cell.angle_gamma   90.00
#
_symmetry.space_group_name_H-M   'P 1'
#
loop_
_entity.id
_entity.type
_entity.pdbx_description
1 polymer ?
#
loop_
_entity_poly.entity_id
_entity_poly.type
_entity_poly.pdbx_seq_one_letter_code
_entity_poly.pdbx_strand_id
1 'polypeptide(L)'
;NINKLLIEDFSKPSVLWGIDGDWMVSYVPEGYPFYPTDHCGVLRVKNNLVNEKYLTFVLEKEGKAFGFSRTKRASIDRIKGIKISVPTLSEQEKTVSEIEKIETQIEALEKEIAEIPKQKEAILKKWLN
;
A
#
# COMPACT_ATOMS: atom_id res chain seq x y z
N ASN A 1 -24.76 -8.17 18.75
CA ASN A 1 -23.70 -9.20 18.69
C ASN A 1 -23.34 -9.44 17.24
N ILE A 2 -22.23 -8.89 16.75
CA ILE A 2 -21.31 -9.44 15.73
C ILE A 2 -20.12 -8.47 15.73
N ASN A 3 -19.19 -8.68 16.66
CA ASN A 3 -17.86 -8.09 16.64
C ASN A 3 -16.89 -9.26 16.46
N LYS A 4 -16.89 -9.85 15.27
CA LYS A 4 -15.86 -10.81 14.87
C LYS A 4 -15.18 -10.22 13.66
N LEU A 5 -13.91 -9.85 13.82
CA LEU A 5 -13.07 -9.49 12.69
C LEU A 5 -13.04 -10.71 11.75
N LEU A 6 -13.23 -10.49 10.44
CA LEU A 6 -13.07 -11.55 9.43
C LEU A 6 -11.64 -12.09 9.39
N ILE A 7 -10.70 -11.34 9.94
CA ILE A 7 -9.28 -11.67 10.10
C ILE A 7 -8.90 -11.39 11.55
N GLU A 8 -8.45 -12.41 12.27
CA GLU A 8 -8.03 -12.29 13.68
C GLU A 8 -6.50 -12.35 13.85
N ASP A 9 -5.78 -12.80 12.82
CA ASP A 9 -4.32 -12.88 12.79
C ASP A 9 -3.74 -11.70 12.03
N PHE A 10 -2.94 -10.85 12.68
CA PHE A 10 -2.19 -9.74 12.06
C PHE A 10 -0.68 -9.92 12.19
N SER A 11 -0.20 -11.14 12.48
CA SER A 11 1.24 -11.45 12.60
C SER A 11 2.00 -11.40 11.28
N LYS A 12 1.31 -11.15 10.16
CA LYS A 12 1.90 -11.05 8.82
C LYS A 12 1.37 -9.82 8.10
N PRO A 13 2.16 -9.25 7.18
CA PRO A 13 1.68 -8.19 6.31
C PRO A 13 0.51 -8.64 5.43
N SER A 14 -0.26 -7.69 4.93
CA SER A 14 -1.39 -7.93 4.05
C SER A 14 -1.36 -6.95 2.87
N VAL A 15 -1.77 -7.43 1.70
CA VAL A 15 -1.96 -6.60 0.51
C VAL A 15 -3.46 -6.41 0.30
N LEU A 16 -3.89 -5.16 0.21
CA LEU A 16 -5.30 -4.78 0.06
C LEU A 16 -5.56 -4.18 -1.31
N TRP A 17 -6.78 -4.33 -1.82
CA TRP A 17 -7.22 -3.59 -3.00
C TRP A 17 -8.70 -3.20 -2.89
N GLY A 18 -9.09 -2.11 -3.56
CA GLY A 18 -10.48 -1.70 -3.71
C GLY A 18 -11.16 -2.40 -4.88
N ILE A 19 -12.42 -2.83 -4.70
CA ILE A 19 -13.20 -3.52 -5.74
C ILE A 19 -14.02 -2.53 -6.59
N ASP A 20 -14.63 -1.53 -5.94
CA ASP A 20 -15.65 -0.67 -6.54
C ASP A 20 -15.17 0.75 -6.87
N GLY A 21 -13.94 1.08 -6.50
CA GLY A 21 -13.32 2.38 -6.71
C GLY A 21 -12.42 2.45 -7.93
N ASP A 22 -11.62 3.51 -7.95
CA ASP A 22 -10.45 3.57 -8.84
C ASP A 22 -9.45 2.50 -8.39
N TRP A 23 -8.73 1.92 -9.35
CA TRP A 23 -7.82 0.82 -9.06
C TRP A 23 -6.64 1.31 -8.23
N MET A 24 -6.55 0.76 -7.02
CA MET A 24 -5.50 1.04 -6.05
C MET A 24 -5.24 -0.21 -5.21
N VAL A 25 -3.96 -0.49 -5.00
CA VAL A 25 -3.47 -1.53 -4.10
C VAL A 25 -2.68 -0.88 -2.96
N SER A 26 -2.81 -1.41 -1.75
CA SER A 26 -2.12 -0.90 -0.56
C SER A 26 -1.43 -2.00 0.21
N TYR A 27 -0.25 -1.69 0.72
CA TYR A 27 0.50 -2.53 1.65
C TYR A 27 0.08 -2.21 3.08
N VAL A 28 -0.18 -3.24 3.88
CA VAL A 28 -0.43 -3.13 5.32
C VAL A 28 0.64 -3.94 6.06
N PRO A 29 1.44 -3.32 6.94
CA PRO A 29 2.49 -4.02 7.67
C PRO A 29 1.92 -5.01 8.68
N GLU A 30 2.75 -5.96 9.11
CA GLU A 30 2.44 -6.81 10.26
C GLU A 30 2.17 -5.99 11.52
N GLY A 31 1.36 -6.54 12.42
CA GLY A 31 0.97 -5.89 13.67
C GLY A 31 0.00 -4.73 13.52
N TYR A 32 -0.45 -4.39 12.30
CA TYR A 32 -1.42 -3.32 12.05
C TYR A 32 -2.84 -3.90 11.86
N PRO A 33 -3.73 -3.81 12.86
CA PRO A 33 -5.09 -4.34 12.74
C PRO A 33 -5.92 -3.51 11.76
N PHE A 34 -6.72 -4.18 10.94
CA PHE A 34 -7.66 -3.55 10.02
C PHE A 34 -8.94 -4.38 9.90
N TYR A 35 -10.02 -3.74 9.43
CA TYR A 35 -11.29 -4.41 9.20
C TYR A 35 -11.65 -4.36 7.71
N PRO A 36 -11.54 -5.47 6.96
CA PRO A 36 -11.95 -5.49 5.57
C PRO A 36 -13.48 -5.40 5.46
N THR A 37 -13.96 -4.60 4.52
CA THR A 37 -15.36 -4.61 4.09
C THR A 37 -15.54 -5.53 2.88
N ASP A 38 -16.77 -5.75 2.45
CA ASP A 38 -17.13 -6.49 1.24
C ASP A 38 -16.69 -5.81 -0.08
N HIS A 39 -16.28 -4.55 -0.01
CA HIS A 39 -15.73 -3.77 -1.13
C HIS A 39 -14.19 -3.76 -1.19
N CYS A 40 -13.54 -4.51 -0.29
CA CYS A 40 -12.08 -4.62 -0.20
C CYS A 40 -11.65 -6.08 -0.37
N GLY A 41 -10.64 -6.31 -1.18
CA GLY A 41 -9.96 -7.60 -1.21
C GLY A 41 -8.75 -7.63 -0.29
N VAL A 42 -8.50 -8.81 0.30
CA VAL A 42 -7.31 -9.07 1.12
C VAL A 42 -6.52 -10.22 0.52
N LEU A 43 -5.22 -10.00 0.32
CA LEU A 43 -4.27 -11.00 -0.14
C LEU A 43 -3.17 -11.16 0.91
N ARG A 44 -2.85 -12.41 1.24
CA ARG A 44 -1.69 -12.80 2.04
C ARG A 44 -0.88 -13.86 1.32
N VAL A 45 0.44 -13.71 1.36
CA VAL A 45 1.34 -14.68 0.74
C VAL A 45 1.39 -15.92 1.64
N LYS A 46 1.24 -17.10 1.02
CA LYS A 46 1.19 -18.38 1.75
C LYS A 46 2.57 -18.95 2.10
N ASN A 47 3.59 -18.59 1.34
CA ASN A 47 4.95 -19.08 1.45
C ASN A 47 5.94 -17.92 1.30
N ASN A 48 7.22 -18.16 1.58
CA ASN A 48 8.21 -17.09 1.53
C ASN A 48 8.79 -16.89 0.11
N LEU A 49 8.02 -17.11 -0.96
CA LEU A 49 8.53 -16.97 -2.34
C LEU A 49 8.35 -15.56 -2.91
N VAL A 50 7.48 -14.76 -2.30
CA VAL A 50 7.17 -13.41 -2.78
C VAL A 50 7.12 -12.46 -1.60
N ASN A 51 7.86 -11.38 -1.67
CA ASN A 51 7.79 -10.29 -0.70
C ASN A 51 6.45 -9.54 -0.85
N GLU A 52 5.74 -9.32 0.25
CA GLU A 52 4.40 -8.72 0.25
C GLU A 52 4.39 -7.27 -0.25
N LYS A 53 5.42 -6.49 0.09
CA LYS A 53 5.55 -5.11 -0.38
C LYS A 53 5.87 -5.08 -1.87
N TYR A 54 6.76 -5.96 -2.35
CA TYR A 54 6.99 -6.15 -3.78
C TYR A 54 5.70 -6.54 -4.52
N LEU A 55 4.94 -7.50 -3.99
CA LEU A 55 3.68 -7.95 -4.56
C LEU A 55 2.64 -6.83 -4.67
N THR A 56 2.62 -5.88 -3.73
CA THR A 56 1.75 -4.70 -3.79
C THR A 56 1.97 -3.93 -5.09
N PHE A 57 3.23 -3.65 -5.44
CA PHE A 57 3.56 -2.91 -6.66
C PHE A 57 3.31 -3.72 -7.93
N VAL A 58 3.59 -5.03 -7.91
CA VAL A 58 3.29 -5.91 -9.05
C VAL A 58 1.79 -5.97 -9.28
N LEU A 59 0.99 -6.21 -8.24
CA LEU A 59 -0.45 -6.30 -8.36
C LEU A 59 -1.04 -4.99 -8.87
N GLU A 60 -0.59 -3.85 -8.34
CA GLU A 60 -0.97 -2.51 -8.81
C GLU A 60 -0.73 -2.36 -10.33
N LYS A 61 0.47 -2.74 -10.79
CA LYS A 61 0.85 -2.67 -12.22
C LYS A 61 -0.03 -3.59 -13.06
N GLU A 62 -0.21 -4.85 -12.64
CA GLU A 62 -0.97 -5.84 -13.41
C GLU A 62 -2.46 -5.51 -13.45
N GLY A 63 -3.02 -4.98 -12.37
CA GLY A 63 -4.41 -4.50 -12.36
C GLY A 63 -4.63 -3.29 -13.27
N LYS A 64 -3.65 -2.39 -13.38
CA LYS A 64 -3.67 -1.31 -14.39
C LYS A 64 -3.61 -1.86 -15.81
N ALA A 65 -2.72 -2.82 -16.08
CA ALA A 65 -2.61 -3.46 -17.40
C ALA A 65 -3.88 -4.23 -17.77
N PHE A 66 -4.52 -4.87 -16.77
CA PHE A 66 -5.82 -5.50 -16.94
C PHE A 66 -6.96 -4.47 -17.11
N GLY A 67 -6.73 -3.20 -16.75
CA GLY A 67 -7.69 -2.11 -16.89
C GLY A 67 -8.77 -2.12 -15.83
N PHE A 68 -8.46 -2.54 -14.59
CA PHE A 68 -9.42 -2.44 -13.50
C PHE A 68 -9.85 -0.99 -13.26
N SER A 69 -11.13 -0.84 -12.97
CA SER A 69 -11.79 0.45 -12.80
C SER A 69 -13.15 0.24 -12.15
N ARG A 70 -13.87 1.34 -11.90
CA ARG A 70 -15.27 1.33 -11.45
C ARG A 70 -16.18 0.47 -12.35
N THR A 71 -15.95 0.46 -13.66
CA THR A 71 -16.74 -0.34 -14.61
C THR A 71 -16.18 -1.75 -14.76
N LYS A 72 -14.85 -1.91 -14.69
CA LYS A 72 -14.16 -3.21 -14.69
C LYS A 72 -13.66 -3.54 -13.28
N ARG A 73 -14.60 -3.87 -12.40
CA ARG A 73 -14.32 -4.16 -10.98
C ARG A 73 -13.27 -5.25 -10.77
N ALA A 74 -12.44 -5.09 -9.75
CA ALA A 74 -11.40 -6.03 -9.36
C ALA A 74 -11.94 -7.12 -8.42
N SER A 75 -12.91 -7.93 -8.90
CA SER A 75 -13.43 -9.04 -8.09
C SER A 75 -12.35 -10.07 -7.74
N ILE A 76 -12.55 -10.82 -6.65
CA ILE A 76 -11.63 -11.88 -6.22
C ILE A 76 -11.31 -12.85 -7.36
N ASP A 77 -12.31 -13.25 -8.16
CA ASP A 77 -12.10 -14.19 -9.27
C ASP A 77 -11.28 -13.59 -10.41
N ARG A 78 -11.41 -12.29 -10.68
CA ARG A 78 -10.57 -11.60 -11.67
C ARG A 78 -9.14 -11.48 -11.18
N ILE A 79 -8.94 -11.17 -9.89
CA ILE A 79 -7.61 -11.10 -9.27
C ILE A 79 -6.93 -12.48 -9.30
N LYS A 80 -7.65 -13.56 -8.98
CA LYS A 80 -7.15 -14.95 -9.11
C LYS A 80 -6.72 -15.31 -10.54
N GLY A 81 -7.29 -14.65 -11.55
CA GLY A 81 -6.94 -14.84 -12.95
C GLY A 81 -5.64 -14.15 -13.38
N ILE A 82 -5.08 -13.25 -12.57
CA ILE A 82 -3.83 -12.56 -12.87
C ILE A 82 -2.67 -13.53 -12.68
N LYS A 83 -1.83 -13.65 -13.71
CA LYS A 83 -0.57 -14.40 -13.67
C LYS A 83 0.57 -13.40 -13.60
N ILE A 84 1.45 -13.59 -12.63
CA ILE A 84 2.62 -12.73 -12.42
C ILE A 84 3.89 -13.57 -12.56
N SER A 85 4.89 -13.01 -13.23
CA SER A 85 6.25 -13.55 -13.21
C SER A 85 6.99 -12.89 -12.05
N VAL A 86 7.44 -13.69 -11.08
CA VAL A 86 8.16 -13.20 -9.91
C VAL A 86 9.66 -13.51 -10.05
N PRO A 87 10.54 -12.50 -9.87
CA PRO A 87 11.98 -12.72 -9.86
C PRO A 87 12.42 -13.39 -8.56
N THR A 88 13.72 -13.62 -8.38
CA THR A 88 14.25 -14.20 -7.13
C THR A 88 13.96 -13.29 -5.93
N LEU A 89 13.86 -13.85 -4.72
CA LEU A 89 13.62 -13.05 -3.51
C LEU A 89 14.64 -11.94 -3.32
N SER A 90 15.92 -12.22 -3.60
CA SER A 90 16.99 -11.23 -3.47
C SER A 90 16.79 -10.03 -4.39
N GLU A 91 16.29 -10.26 -5.62
CA GLU A 91 15.95 -9.17 -6.54
C GLU A 91 14.72 -8.38 -6.06
N GLN A 92 13.70 -9.08 -5.54
CA GLN A 92 12.52 -8.44 -4.96
C GLN A 92 12.91 -7.54 -3.78
N GLU A 93 13.74 -8.02 -2.86
CA GLU A 93 14.23 -7.27 -1.70
C GLU A 93 15.06 -6.06 -2.11
N LYS A 94 15.92 -6.20 -3.13
CA LYS A 94 16.67 -5.07 -3.67
C LYS A 94 15.74 -3.98 -4.21
N THR A 95 14.73 -4.35 -4.99
CA THR A 95 13.73 -3.41 -5.49
C THR A 95 12.97 -2.73 -4.35
N VAL A 96 12.51 -3.48 -3.35
CA VAL A 96 11.80 -2.92 -2.19
C VAL A 96 12.70 -1.96 -1.41
N SER A 97 13.98 -2.30 -1.21
CA SER A 97 14.93 -1.41 -0.53
C SER A 97 15.15 -0.09 -1.27
N GLU A 98 15.19 -0.10 -2.60
CA GLU A 98 15.31 1.13 -3.41
C GLU A 98 14.06 2.00 -3.29
N ILE A 99 12.86 1.38 -3.30
CA ILE A 99 11.59 2.08 -3.09
C ILE A 99 11.54 2.71 -1.70
N GLU A 100 11.90 1.96 -0.65
CA GLU A 100 11.87 2.44 0.74
C GLU A 100 12.80 3.63 0.99
N LYS A 101 13.94 3.67 0.31
CA LYS A 101 14.84 4.84 0.36
C LYS A 101 14.16 6.08 -0.21
N ILE A 102 13.37 5.94 -1.26
CA ILE A 102 12.62 7.05 -1.87
C ILE A 102 11.45 7.45 -0.98
N GLU A 103 10.69 6.50 -0.46
CA GLU A 103 9.60 6.75 0.50
C GLU A 103 10.10 7.53 1.73
N THR A 104 11.26 7.13 2.28
CA THR A 104 11.90 7.83 3.41
C THR A 104 12.26 9.29 3.06
N GLN A 105 12.74 9.54 1.84
CA GLN A 105 13.06 10.89 1.37
C GLN A 105 11.80 11.74 1.21
N ILE A 106 10.72 11.14 0.66
CA ILE A 106 9.42 11.81 0.54
C ILE A 106 8.91 12.22 1.92
N GLU A 107 8.89 11.30 2.88
CA GLU A 107 8.43 11.60 4.25
C GLU A 107 9.25 12.71 4.93
N ALA A 108 10.56 12.76 4.69
CA ALA A 108 11.42 13.82 5.23
C ALA A 108 11.06 15.19 4.61
N LEU A 109 10.91 15.25 3.28
CA LEU A 109 10.54 16.46 2.57
C LEU A 109 9.13 16.94 2.93
N GLU A 110 8.17 16.04 3.12
CA GLU A 110 6.82 16.39 3.55
C GLU A 110 6.81 17.01 4.96
N LYS A 111 7.63 16.50 5.88
CA LYS A 111 7.82 17.10 7.21
C LYS A 111 8.43 18.51 7.12
N GLU A 112 9.43 18.70 6.27
CA GLU A 112 10.00 20.03 6.03
C GLU A 112 8.97 21.00 5.49
N ILE A 113 8.21 20.59 4.46
CA ILE A 113 7.13 21.39 3.87
C ILE A 113 6.09 21.79 4.92
N ALA A 114 5.73 20.87 5.82
CA ALA A 114 4.77 21.15 6.90
C ALA A 114 5.28 22.17 7.93
N GLU A 115 6.60 22.32 8.09
CA GLU A 115 7.21 23.27 9.04
C GLU A 115 7.45 24.66 8.44
N ILE A 116 7.58 24.80 7.12
CA ILE A 116 7.80 26.08 6.43
C ILE A 116 6.80 27.19 6.85
N PRO A 117 5.47 26.94 6.95
CA PRO A 117 4.52 27.97 7.37
C PRO A 117 4.83 28.53 8.77
N LYS A 118 5.21 27.68 9.72
CA LYS A 118 5.55 28.10 11.09
C LYS A 118 6.82 28.95 11.11
N GLN A 119 7.82 28.59 10.31
CA GLN A 119 9.04 29.37 10.17
C GLN A 119 8.76 30.76 9.60
N LYS A 120 7.88 30.84 8.58
CA LYS A 120 7.43 32.11 8.00
C LYS A 120 6.73 32.99 9.03
N GLU A 121 5.80 32.42 9.80
CA GLU A 121 5.11 33.14 10.88
C GLU A 121 6.06 33.66 11.96
N ALA A 122 7.04 32.85 12.36
CA ALA A 122 8.04 33.24 13.35
C ALA A 122 8.87 34.44 12.87
N ILE A 123 9.27 34.45 11.60
CA ILE A 123 10.00 35.57 10.99
C ILE A 123 9.11 36.81 10.93
N LEU A 124 7.87 36.69 10.43
CA LEU A 124 6.95 37.84 10.35
C LEU A 124 6.69 38.48 11.72
N LYS A 125 6.46 37.67 12.76
CA LYS A 125 6.30 38.15 14.14
C LYS A 125 7.54 38.86 14.68
N LYS A 126 8.74 38.47 14.25
CA LYS A 126 10.00 39.10 14.67
C LYS A 126 10.18 40.52 14.09
N TRP A 127 9.66 40.77 12.89
CA TRP A 127 9.91 42.03 12.17
C TRP A 127 8.72 43.00 12.16
N LEU A 128 7.50 42.51 12.42
CA LEU A 128 6.28 43.33 12.40
C LEU A 128 5.73 43.66 13.81
N ASN A 129 6.41 43.20 14.87
CA ASN A 129 6.11 43.57 16.27
C ASN A 129 7.28 44.36 16.87
#